data_AF-A0A3N6AJ62-F1
#
_entry.id   AF-A0A3N6AJ62-F1
#
_cell.length_a   1.000
_cell.length_b   1.000
_cell.length_c   1.000
_cell.angle_alpha   90.00
_cell.angle_beta   90.00
_cell.angle_gamma   90.00
#
_symmetry.space_group_name_H-M   'P 1'
#
loop_
_entity.id
_entity.type
_entity.pdbx_description
1 polymer ?
#
loop_
_entity_poly.entity_id
_entity_poly.type
_entity_poly.pdbx_seq_one_letter_code
_entity_poly.pdbx_strand_id
1 'polypeptide(L)'
;MPLRKVSTCEKTIGMSIKPSLNMARPVYQAGRRIIDACLRSDDSLFTPGRGIWSPAVIGDLYVRFVENPDESSDSFETKFERQLSGAPPETFQLAGEMLFVHFLAAVRGITGETKRQIIKRVLSWSPSPVELPAELLSATEDGIGSPGIAFHTYRPFHLHFLLDFFQSWKRQSDESRQRLLGDPWGFREFVFSLPIRAGQMQREALLHLVHPRSFEPILSQKTKQRIATRFAEQVSNPGENIDKQILEIREKLSRLYGEGFSFYDRQIARQWQTDSSRWSDFVGWGKRFYEWEGFEKGERTYKIEIGGLLKTAMKGLLDGAEGWQDLLGRAFRHRDNNLTSWRMNDRFLTFVSKEPESAADALRALWNHEEELRNRLSTFLSRLPEAVKKGPGSRTKLVSFLLMAVDATQHPICAYTPFAKGIELTGYSPVSKKADDAEIYQHALGFLDEILKQASERGLELRDRLDAQGVLWSVTHYEADWAPVKDWPEEERNAFLRYRGDIEIREEIEQEEPPLTGGVPGSLEELASALFLSEPYLREIDKLLKDKGQLIFYGPPGTGKTYVARELARFYSQGRASAKTIVQFHPSYAYEDFVEGIRPLVADGR
;
A
#
# COMPACT_ATOMS: atom_id res chain seq x y z
N MET A 1 -20.11 34.90 -67.12
CA MET A 1 -20.60 35.75 -65.99
C MET A 1 -22.01 36.18 -66.36
N PRO A 2 -23.00 36.28 -65.44
CA PRO A 2 -22.97 36.17 -63.96
C PRO A 2 -23.62 34.85 -63.46
N LEU A 3 -23.91 34.55 -62.18
CA LEU A 3 -23.30 34.74 -60.84
C LEU A 3 -24.38 34.34 -59.79
N ARG A 4 -24.04 33.41 -58.86
CA ARG A 4 -24.43 33.38 -57.42
C ARG A 4 -25.95 33.30 -57.08
N LYS A 5 -26.44 32.98 -55.86
CA LYS A 5 -25.96 32.83 -54.46
C LYS A 5 -26.98 31.82 -53.80
N VAL A 6 -26.85 31.18 -52.63
CA VAL A 6 -26.00 31.24 -51.42
C VAL A 6 -25.76 29.78 -50.93
N SER A 7 -24.94 29.54 -49.90
CA SER A 7 -24.94 28.31 -49.06
C SER A 7 -25.14 28.71 -47.59
N THR A 8 -25.89 27.92 -46.82
CA THR A 8 -25.87 27.98 -45.34
C THR A 8 -25.62 26.58 -44.78
N CYS A 9 -24.85 26.54 -43.69
CA CYS A 9 -24.16 25.35 -43.22
C CYS A 9 -24.58 25.11 -41.76
N GLU A 10 -25.43 24.11 -41.52
CA GLU A 10 -25.67 23.61 -40.16
C GLU A 10 -24.61 22.55 -39.83
N LYS A 11 -23.68 22.92 -38.96
CA LYS A 11 -22.69 21.99 -38.40
C LYS A 11 -23.39 21.04 -37.43
N THR A 12 -23.83 19.89 -37.92
CA THR A 12 -24.13 18.75 -37.04
C THR A 12 -22.86 18.34 -36.32
N ILE A 13 -22.78 18.58 -35.02
CA ILE A 13 -21.70 18.08 -34.17
C ILE A 13 -21.86 16.55 -34.10
N GLY A 14 -21.01 15.84 -34.81
CA GLY A 14 -21.01 14.38 -34.85
C GLY A 14 -20.59 13.80 -33.50
N MET A 15 -21.55 13.52 -32.62
CA MET A 15 -21.34 12.66 -31.46
C MET A 15 -21.02 11.24 -31.95
N SER A 16 -19.72 10.93 -32.07
CA SER A 16 -19.25 9.58 -32.38
C SER A 16 -19.80 8.59 -31.33
N ILE A 17 -20.43 7.52 -31.81
CA ILE A 17 -21.10 6.54 -30.95
C ILE A 17 -20.04 5.59 -30.40
N LYS A 18 -19.69 5.70 -29.10
CA LYS A 18 -18.79 4.75 -28.41
C LYS A 18 -19.33 3.31 -28.54
N PRO A 19 -18.60 2.37 -29.20
CA PRO A 19 -18.98 0.94 -29.27
C PRO A 19 -18.58 0.16 -28.00
N SER A 20 -17.73 0.75 -27.17
CA SER A 20 -17.01 0.10 -26.08
C SER A 20 -17.77 0.00 -24.77
N LEU A 21 -18.62 0.99 -24.53
CA LEU A 21 -19.46 1.04 -23.36
C LEU A 21 -20.71 0.24 -23.68
N ASN A 22 -20.64 -1.06 -23.40
CA ASN A 22 -21.79 -1.94 -23.53
C ASN A 22 -22.87 -1.51 -22.52
N MET A 23 -23.73 -0.58 -22.93
CA MET A 23 -24.86 -0.05 -22.15
C MET A 23 -25.89 -1.12 -21.79
N ALA A 24 -25.82 -2.31 -22.39
CA ALA A 24 -26.61 -3.47 -21.98
C ALA A 24 -26.00 -4.24 -20.79
N ARG A 25 -24.83 -3.85 -20.27
CA ARG A 25 -24.34 -4.38 -18.98
C ARG A 25 -25.34 -4.03 -17.86
N PRO A 26 -25.68 -4.97 -16.96
CA PRO A 26 -26.62 -4.74 -15.87
C PRO A 26 -26.32 -3.50 -15.02
N VAL A 27 -25.04 -3.19 -14.76
CA VAL A 27 -24.63 -2.00 -13.99
C VAL A 27 -25.11 -0.69 -14.61
N TYR A 28 -25.13 -0.56 -15.94
CA TYR A 28 -25.58 0.67 -16.62
C TYR A 28 -27.10 0.71 -16.80
N GLN A 29 -27.77 -0.44 -16.87
CA GLN A 29 -29.24 -0.51 -16.81
C GLN A 29 -29.75 -0.08 -15.44
N ALA A 30 -29.11 -0.53 -14.36
CA ALA A 30 -29.36 -0.05 -13.00
C ALA A 30 -29.01 1.44 -12.85
N GLY A 31 -27.87 1.89 -13.36
CA GLY A 31 -27.50 3.32 -13.42
C GLY A 31 -28.55 4.18 -14.11
N ARG A 32 -29.14 3.69 -15.21
CA ARG A 32 -30.22 4.40 -15.90
C ARG A 32 -31.50 4.50 -15.08
N ARG A 33 -31.87 3.43 -14.36
CA ARG A 33 -33.00 3.47 -13.41
C ARG A 33 -32.75 4.45 -12.27
N ILE A 34 -31.52 4.57 -11.75
CA ILE A 34 -31.16 5.58 -10.73
C ILE A 34 -31.35 7.00 -11.28
N ILE A 35 -30.96 7.26 -12.53
CA ILE A 35 -31.21 8.57 -13.17
C ILE A 35 -32.71 8.86 -13.28
N ASP A 36 -33.49 7.89 -13.76
CA ASP A 36 -34.91 8.11 -14.10
C ASP A 36 -35.82 8.10 -12.86
N ALA A 37 -35.60 7.22 -11.88
CA ALA A 37 -36.41 7.11 -10.65
C ALA A 37 -35.90 8.01 -9.51
N CYS A 38 -34.57 8.10 -9.30
CA CYS A 38 -34.01 8.76 -8.10
C CYS A 38 -33.56 10.20 -8.36
N LEU A 39 -33.01 10.51 -9.55
CA LEU A 39 -32.51 11.86 -9.86
C LEU A 39 -33.58 12.76 -10.48
N ARG A 40 -34.35 12.25 -11.45
CA ARG A 40 -35.43 13.01 -12.12
C ARG A 40 -36.73 13.06 -11.35
N SER A 41 -37.07 12.00 -10.65
CA SER A 41 -38.24 11.91 -9.78
C SER A 41 -37.81 11.51 -8.37
N ASP A 42 -38.79 11.21 -7.52
CA ASP A 42 -38.59 10.77 -6.12
C ASP A 42 -38.92 9.27 -5.95
N ASP A 43 -39.04 8.55 -7.08
CA ASP A 43 -39.51 7.17 -7.14
C ASP A 43 -38.44 6.15 -6.70
N SER A 44 -38.89 4.94 -6.37
CA SER A 44 -38.12 3.85 -5.81
C SER A 44 -37.50 2.91 -6.84
N LEU A 45 -36.31 2.39 -6.53
CA LEU A 45 -35.67 1.29 -7.26
C LEU A 45 -36.29 -0.07 -6.94
N PHE A 46 -36.78 -0.28 -5.71
CA PHE A 46 -37.28 -1.59 -5.26
C PHE A 46 -38.80 -1.73 -5.33
N THR A 47 -39.56 -0.64 -5.20
CA THR A 47 -41.03 -0.61 -5.27
C THR A 47 -41.52 0.58 -6.13
N PRO A 48 -41.41 0.51 -7.47
CA PRO A 48 -41.79 1.60 -8.36
C PRO A 48 -43.22 2.13 -8.11
N GLY A 49 -43.41 3.43 -8.25
CA GLY A 49 -44.60 4.17 -7.82
C GLY A 49 -44.60 4.59 -6.35
N ARG A 50 -43.49 4.47 -5.61
CA ARG A 50 -43.37 4.91 -4.20
C ARG A 50 -42.26 5.95 -4.03
N GLY A 51 -42.57 7.05 -3.34
CA GLY A 51 -41.71 8.22 -3.11
C GLY A 51 -40.52 8.00 -2.16
N ILE A 52 -39.75 6.92 -2.32
CA ILE A 52 -38.65 6.53 -1.42
C ILE A 52 -37.45 7.47 -1.52
N TRP A 53 -37.16 8.02 -2.70
CA TRP A 53 -36.08 9.01 -2.88
C TRP A 53 -36.58 10.45 -2.71
N SER A 54 -37.65 10.65 -1.93
CA SER A 54 -38.19 11.99 -1.64
C SER A 54 -37.34 12.74 -0.61
N PRO A 55 -37.38 14.10 -0.60
CA PRO A 55 -36.67 14.92 0.37
C PRO A 55 -36.96 14.54 1.83
N ALA A 56 -38.17 14.06 2.14
CA ALA A 56 -38.59 13.69 3.49
C ALA A 56 -37.87 12.42 3.99
N VAL A 57 -37.85 11.35 3.17
CA VAL A 57 -37.20 10.08 3.54
C VAL A 57 -35.68 10.22 3.54
N ILE A 58 -35.13 10.98 2.59
CA ILE A 58 -33.70 11.36 2.58
C ILE A 58 -33.36 12.16 3.86
N GLY A 59 -34.23 13.07 4.29
CA GLY A 59 -34.07 13.85 5.50
C GLY A 59 -34.03 13.01 6.78
N ASP A 60 -34.99 12.09 6.97
CA ASP A 60 -34.99 11.19 8.13
C ASP A 60 -33.75 10.28 8.17
N LEU A 61 -33.34 9.72 7.02
CA LEU A 61 -32.10 8.95 6.93
C LEU A 61 -30.84 9.81 7.23
N TYR A 62 -30.82 11.06 6.76
CA TYR A 62 -29.71 11.99 7.02
C TYR A 62 -29.57 12.31 8.51
N VAL A 63 -30.67 12.69 9.19
CA VAL A 63 -30.66 12.96 10.63
C VAL A 63 -30.17 11.74 11.41
N ARG A 64 -30.69 10.55 11.10
CA ARG A 64 -30.35 9.30 11.82
C ARG A 64 -28.92 8.83 11.61
N PHE A 65 -28.39 8.96 10.39
CA PHE A 65 -27.09 8.38 10.03
C PHE A 65 -25.94 9.39 10.07
N VAL A 66 -26.16 10.62 9.60
CA VAL A 66 -25.15 11.66 9.42
C VAL A 66 -25.07 12.60 10.62
N GLU A 67 -26.21 13.08 11.12
CA GLU A 67 -26.25 14.02 12.25
C GLU A 67 -26.17 13.31 13.61
N ASN A 68 -26.59 12.03 13.69
CA ASN A 68 -26.51 11.19 14.88
C ASN A 68 -25.58 9.97 14.64
N PRO A 69 -24.26 10.17 14.47
CA PRO A 69 -23.31 9.09 14.23
C PRO A 69 -23.18 8.14 15.44
N ASP A 70 -23.23 6.83 15.21
CA ASP A 70 -22.86 5.84 16.23
C ASP A 70 -21.33 5.70 16.31
N GLU A 71 -20.73 6.35 17.30
CA GLU A 71 -19.28 6.40 17.55
C GLU A 71 -18.71 5.17 18.30
N SER A 72 -19.52 4.14 18.58
CA SER A 72 -19.05 2.91 19.27
C SER A 72 -17.95 2.15 18.50
N SER A 73 -17.42 1.07 19.07
CA SER A 73 -16.45 0.20 18.39
C SER A 73 -17.08 -0.91 17.53
N ASP A 74 -18.40 -0.95 17.39
CA ASP A 74 -19.11 -2.07 16.74
C ASP A 74 -19.02 -2.06 15.21
N SER A 75 -19.42 -3.17 14.58
CA SER A 75 -19.47 -3.29 13.11
C SER A 75 -20.42 -2.26 12.49
N PHE A 76 -20.15 -1.86 11.25
CA PHE A 76 -21.00 -0.92 10.50
C PHE A 76 -22.47 -1.35 10.50
N GLU A 77 -22.75 -2.62 10.26
CA GLU A 77 -24.12 -3.15 10.25
C GLU A 77 -24.78 -3.04 11.63
N THR A 78 -24.08 -3.37 12.73
CA THR A 78 -24.60 -3.21 14.10
C THR A 78 -24.92 -1.74 14.43
N LYS A 79 -24.04 -0.83 14.02
CA LYS A 79 -24.22 0.61 14.19
C LYS A 79 -25.43 1.12 13.41
N PHE A 80 -25.49 0.79 12.13
CA PHE A 80 -26.54 1.25 11.23
C PHE A 80 -27.92 0.73 11.66
N GLU A 81 -27.99 -0.51 12.16
CA GLU A 81 -29.19 -1.09 12.78
C GLU A 81 -29.69 -0.27 13.97
N ARG A 82 -28.79 0.16 14.87
CA ARG A 82 -29.14 1.02 16.01
C ARG A 82 -29.55 2.44 15.59
N GLN A 83 -28.85 3.04 14.62
CA GLN A 83 -29.17 4.38 14.10
C GLN A 83 -30.54 4.42 13.40
N LEU A 84 -30.93 3.33 12.72
CA LEU A 84 -32.24 3.19 12.09
C LEU A 84 -33.35 2.72 13.04
N SER A 85 -33.07 2.53 14.33
CA SER A 85 -34.07 2.08 15.30
C SER A 85 -35.26 3.03 15.37
N GLY A 86 -36.47 2.48 15.27
CA GLY A 86 -37.71 3.26 15.23
C GLY A 86 -37.88 4.14 13.98
N ALA A 87 -37.20 3.85 12.88
CA ALA A 87 -37.42 4.54 11.61
C ALA A 87 -38.69 4.04 10.88
N PRO A 88 -39.32 4.86 10.02
CA PRO A 88 -40.36 4.41 9.10
C PRO A 88 -39.86 3.32 8.13
N PRO A 89 -40.73 2.42 7.62
CA PRO A 89 -40.37 1.42 6.61
C PRO A 89 -39.66 2.01 5.38
N GLU A 90 -40.06 3.21 4.97
CA GLU A 90 -39.51 3.94 3.83
C GLU A 90 -38.02 4.28 4.04
N THR A 91 -37.62 4.61 5.27
CA THR A 91 -36.22 4.92 5.61
C THR A 91 -35.34 3.67 5.54
N PHE A 92 -35.81 2.53 6.05
CA PHE A 92 -35.11 1.25 5.89
C PHE A 92 -34.97 0.85 4.42
N GLN A 93 -36.02 1.08 3.62
CA GLN A 93 -35.97 0.84 2.20
C GLN A 93 -34.96 1.76 1.50
N LEU A 94 -34.97 3.08 1.77
CA LEU A 94 -33.98 4.01 1.23
C LEU A 94 -32.56 3.62 1.63
N ALA A 95 -32.32 3.16 2.86
CA ALA A 95 -31.03 2.67 3.31
C ALA A 95 -30.55 1.44 2.50
N GLY A 96 -31.45 0.50 2.18
CA GLY A 96 -31.17 -0.63 1.30
C GLY A 96 -30.92 -0.22 -0.16
N GLU A 97 -31.68 0.73 -0.68
CA GLU A 97 -31.50 1.28 -2.03
C GLU A 97 -30.20 2.08 -2.17
N MET A 98 -29.82 2.85 -1.13
CA MET A 98 -28.54 3.57 -1.07
C MET A 98 -27.34 2.62 -1.07
N LEU A 99 -27.43 1.50 -0.35
CA LEU A 99 -26.43 0.42 -0.38
C LEU A 99 -26.34 -0.24 -1.76
N PHE A 100 -27.47 -0.43 -2.45
CA PHE A 100 -27.46 -0.90 -3.84
C PHE A 100 -26.72 0.08 -4.76
N VAL A 101 -27.02 1.38 -4.71
CA VAL A 101 -26.31 2.43 -5.47
C VAL A 101 -24.80 2.41 -5.18
N HIS A 102 -24.42 2.30 -3.90
CA HIS A 102 -23.02 2.17 -3.49
C HIS A 102 -22.34 0.95 -4.12
N PHE A 103 -22.98 -0.22 -4.06
CA PHE A 103 -22.38 -1.47 -4.55
C PHE A 103 -22.27 -1.60 -6.08
N LEU A 104 -22.95 -0.76 -6.87
CA LEU A 104 -22.73 -0.67 -8.32
C LEU A 104 -21.31 -0.18 -8.68
N ALA A 105 -20.62 0.51 -7.78
CA ALA A 105 -19.25 0.96 -8.02
C ALA A 105 -18.24 -0.21 -8.11
N ALA A 106 -18.48 -1.31 -7.41
CA ALA A 106 -17.49 -2.34 -7.12
C ALA A 106 -17.69 -3.65 -7.91
N VAL A 107 -16.76 -3.99 -8.82
CA VAL A 107 -16.76 -5.28 -9.57
C VAL A 107 -15.82 -6.33 -8.97
N ARG A 108 -14.93 -5.94 -8.04
CA ARG A 108 -14.01 -6.83 -7.30
C ARG A 108 -13.94 -6.41 -5.84
N GLY A 109 -13.46 -7.31 -4.97
CA GLY A 109 -13.35 -7.10 -3.52
C GLY A 109 -14.57 -7.56 -2.71
N ILE A 110 -15.75 -7.64 -3.35
CA ILE A 110 -16.99 -8.14 -2.75
C ILE A 110 -17.79 -8.93 -3.81
N THR A 111 -18.37 -10.08 -3.44
CA THR A 111 -19.18 -10.90 -4.36
C THR A 111 -20.59 -10.34 -4.53
N GLY A 112 -21.26 -10.65 -5.64
CA GLY A 112 -22.68 -10.29 -5.84
C GLY A 112 -23.58 -10.83 -4.73
N GLU A 113 -23.32 -12.05 -4.27
CA GLU A 113 -24.05 -12.65 -3.15
C GLU A 113 -23.83 -11.90 -1.83
N THR A 114 -22.59 -11.53 -1.51
CA THR A 114 -22.30 -10.72 -0.31
C THR A 114 -22.97 -9.34 -0.37
N LYS A 115 -22.99 -8.67 -1.53
CA LYS A 115 -23.73 -7.41 -1.72
C LYS A 115 -25.22 -7.61 -1.42
N ARG A 116 -25.84 -8.64 -1.98
CA ARG A 116 -27.26 -8.98 -1.77
C ARG A 116 -27.56 -9.30 -0.31
N GLN A 117 -26.69 -10.04 0.37
CA GLN A 117 -26.86 -10.38 1.78
C GLN A 117 -26.82 -9.14 2.68
N ILE A 118 -25.91 -8.18 2.41
CA ILE A 118 -25.86 -6.91 3.14
C ILE A 118 -27.14 -6.09 2.89
N ILE A 119 -27.58 -5.95 1.64
CA ILE A 119 -28.83 -5.22 1.31
C ILE A 119 -30.03 -5.89 2.01
N LYS A 120 -30.19 -7.22 1.88
CA LYS A 120 -31.26 -7.98 2.52
C LYS A 120 -31.25 -7.85 4.04
N ARG A 121 -30.06 -7.83 4.67
CA ARG A 121 -29.94 -7.61 6.12
C ARG A 121 -30.50 -6.25 6.53
N VAL A 122 -30.13 -5.16 5.84
CA VAL A 122 -30.65 -3.82 6.14
C VAL A 122 -32.16 -3.73 5.93
N LEU A 123 -32.68 -4.32 4.85
CA LEU A 123 -34.12 -4.37 4.59
C LEU A 123 -34.88 -5.18 5.65
N SER A 124 -34.27 -6.24 6.20
CA SER A 124 -34.89 -7.10 7.23
C SER A 124 -35.11 -6.43 8.60
N TRP A 125 -34.48 -5.28 8.85
CA TRP A 125 -34.72 -4.48 10.05
C TRP A 125 -36.04 -3.69 10.01
N SER A 126 -36.62 -3.52 8.82
CA SER A 126 -37.92 -2.88 8.65
C SER A 126 -39.04 -3.74 9.24
N PRO A 127 -40.05 -3.14 9.91
CA PRO A 127 -41.27 -3.86 10.30
C PRO A 127 -42.12 -4.26 9.08
N SER A 128 -41.82 -3.71 7.90
CA SER A 128 -42.40 -4.09 6.60
C SER A 128 -41.25 -4.22 5.58
N PRO A 129 -40.52 -5.35 5.57
CA PRO A 129 -39.36 -5.52 4.70
C PRO A 129 -39.79 -5.67 3.23
N VAL A 130 -39.05 -5.04 2.33
CA VAL A 130 -39.20 -5.23 0.88
C VAL A 130 -38.10 -6.14 0.34
N GLU A 131 -38.33 -6.74 -0.83
CA GLU A 131 -37.31 -7.54 -1.51
C GLU A 131 -36.53 -6.72 -2.55
N LEU A 132 -35.29 -7.13 -2.82
CA LEU A 132 -34.49 -6.61 -3.94
C LEU A 132 -35.05 -7.19 -5.26
N PRO A 133 -35.54 -6.38 -6.21
CA PRO A 133 -36.19 -6.89 -7.43
C PRO A 133 -35.30 -7.82 -8.26
N ALA A 134 -35.93 -8.85 -8.83
CA ALA A 134 -35.25 -9.91 -9.57
C ALA A 134 -34.40 -9.36 -10.73
N GLU A 135 -34.88 -8.32 -11.41
CA GLU A 135 -34.19 -7.72 -12.54
C GLU A 135 -33.02 -6.78 -12.14
N LEU A 136 -32.86 -6.45 -10.85
CA LEU A 136 -31.68 -5.73 -10.34
C LEU A 136 -30.60 -6.69 -9.81
N LEU A 137 -30.90 -7.99 -9.65
CA LEU A 137 -29.94 -8.97 -9.13
C LEU A 137 -28.68 -9.08 -10.01
N SER A 138 -28.84 -9.07 -11.33
CA SER A 138 -27.73 -9.13 -12.29
C SER A 138 -26.78 -7.93 -12.18
N ALA A 139 -27.26 -6.76 -11.75
CA ALA A 139 -26.43 -5.58 -11.49
C ALA A 139 -25.56 -5.73 -10.22
N THR A 140 -25.92 -6.62 -9.30
CA THR A 140 -25.08 -6.92 -8.13
C THR A 140 -23.87 -7.79 -8.48
N GLU A 141 -23.96 -8.63 -9.51
CA GLU A 141 -22.82 -9.46 -9.98
C GLU A 141 -21.79 -8.66 -10.79
N ASP A 142 -22.08 -7.40 -11.14
CA ASP A 142 -21.23 -6.52 -11.94
C ASP A 142 -20.81 -5.26 -11.15
N GLY A 143 -20.01 -4.39 -11.76
CA GLY A 143 -19.68 -3.07 -11.23
C GLY A 143 -18.84 -2.20 -12.16
N ILE A 144 -18.69 -0.93 -11.80
CA ILE A 144 -17.94 0.06 -12.59
C ILE A 144 -16.44 -0.27 -12.65
N GLY A 145 -15.82 -0.40 -11.48
CA GLY A 145 -14.36 -0.52 -11.34
C GLY A 145 -13.96 -1.51 -10.26
N SER A 146 -12.66 -1.74 -10.12
CA SER A 146 -12.08 -2.55 -9.04
C SER A 146 -11.58 -1.62 -7.92
N PRO A 147 -12.40 -1.31 -6.91
CA PRO A 147 -11.94 -0.55 -5.77
C PRO A 147 -10.97 -1.37 -4.91
N GLY A 148 -10.03 -0.69 -4.26
CA GLY A 148 -9.16 -1.30 -3.24
C GLY A 148 -9.87 -1.43 -1.88
N ILE A 149 -9.18 -2.05 -0.91
CA ILE A 149 -9.67 -2.32 0.46
C ILE A 149 -10.34 -1.10 1.10
N ALA A 150 -9.74 0.09 0.91
CA ALA A 150 -10.26 1.37 1.39
C ALA A 150 -11.75 1.61 1.10
N PHE A 151 -12.29 1.09 -0.02
CA PHE A 151 -13.69 1.27 -0.37
C PHE A 151 -14.66 0.52 0.55
N HIS A 152 -14.22 -0.64 1.06
CA HIS A 152 -14.98 -1.40 2.04
C HIS A 152 -14.81 -0.81 3.44
N THR A 153 -13.61 -0.35 3.80
CA THR A 153 -13.31 0.33 5.07
C THR A 153 -14.11 1.63 5.23
N TYR A 154 -14.13 2.48 4.20
CA TYR A 154 -14.76 3.80 4.25
C TYR A 154 -16.23 3.81 3.80
N ARG A 155 -16.91 2.66 3.80
CA ARG A 155 -18.35 2.55 3.46
C ARG A 155 -19.24 3.60 4.15
N PRO A 156 -19.10 3.92 5.45
CA PRO A 156 -19.94 4.93 6.08
C PRO A 156 -19.81 6.30 5.42
N PHE A 157 -18.60 6.70 5.05
CA PHE A 157 -18.32 7.97 4.37
C PHE A 157 -18.78 7.99 2.91
N HIS A 158 -18.81 6.82 2.25
CA HIS A 158 -19.43 6.69 0.93
C HIS A 158 -20.95 6.90 0.96
N LEU A 159 -21.64 6.35 1.97
CA LEU A 159 -23.08 6.58 2.15
C LEU A 159 -23.39 8.02 2.59
N HIS A 160 -22.56 8.60 3.45
CA HIS A 160 -22.61 10.02 3.84
C HIS A 160 -22.50 10.94 2.61
N PHE A 161 -21.51 10.71 1.74
CA PHE A 161 -21.36 11.49 0.50
C PHE A 161 -22.57 11.34 -0.45
N LEU A 162 -23.15 10.13 -0.57
CA LEU A 162 -24.38 9.96 -1.35
C LEU A 162 -25.55 10.73 -0.73
N LEU A 163 -25.69 10.73 0.59
CA LEU A 163 -26.71 11.49 1.29
C LEU A 163 -26.55 13.00 1.11
N ASP A 164 -25.33 13.54 1.26
CA ASP A 164 -25.01 14.95 0.95
C ASP A 164 -25.40 15.30 -0.49
N PHE A 165 -25.02 14.44 -1.45
CA PHE A 165 -25.34 14.62 -2.85
C PHE A 165 -26.86 14.62 -3.10
N PHE A 166 -27.58 13.60 -2.63
CA PHE A 166 -29.02 13.50 -2.87
C PHE A 166 -29.79 14.60 -2.15
N GLN A 167 -29.42 14.98 -0.92
CA GLN A 167 -30.03 16.10 -0.21
C GLN A 167 -29.79 17.44 -0.95
N SER A 168 -28.58 17.66 -1.47
CA SER A 168 -28.25 18.88 -2.25
C SER A 168 -28.89 18.90 -3.63
N TRP A 169 -29.01 17.72 -4.26
CA TRP A 169 -29.63 17.52 -5.58
C TRP A 169 -31.13 17.78 -5.53
N LYS A 170 -31.82 17.31 -4.49
CA LYS A 170 -33.28 17.48 -4.30
C LYS A 170 -33.67 18.92 -3.92
N ARG A 171 -32.71 19.77 -3.55
CA ARG A 171 -32.89 21.23 -3.38
C ARG A 171 -32.79 22.00 -4.71
N GLN A 172 -32.32 21.39 -5.79
CA GLN A 172 -32.27 22.02 -7.12
C GLN A 172 -33.66 22.05 -7.76
N SER A 173 -33.97 23.11 -8.52
CA SER A 173 -35.18 23.17 -9.34
C SER A 173 -35.18 22.10 -10.43
N ASP A 174 -36.34 21.74 -10.97
CA ASP A 174 -36.46 20.70 -12.00
C ASP A 174 -35.71 21.07 -13.30
N GLU A 175 -35.75 22.34 -13.69
CA GLU A 175 -34.97 22.87 -14.82
C GLU A 175 -33.46 22.75 -14.55
N SER A 176 -33.05 22.96 -13.30
CA SER A 176 -31.66 22.85 -12.87
C SER A 176 -31.19 21.39 -12.85
N ARG A 177 -32.00 20.47 -12.34
CA ARG A 177 -31.74 19.02 -12.40
C ARG A 177 -31.67 18.54 -13.85
N GLN A 178 -32.61 18.95 -14.71
CA GLN A 178 -32.63 18.57 -16.12
C GLN A 178 -31.40 19.09 -16.88
N ARG A 179 -31.02 20.36 -16.66
CA ARG A 179 -29.81 20.97 -17.23
C ARG A 179 -28.54 20.22 -16.80
N LEU A 180 -28.37 19.96 -15.50
CA LEU A 180 -27.21 19.25 -14.98
C LEU A 180 -27.15 17.80 -15.52
N LEU A 181 -28.27 17.06 -15.60
CA LEU A 181 -28.30 15.74 -16.24
C LEU A 181 -28.00 15.75 -17.76
N GLY A 182 -28.06 16.91 -18.41
CA GLY A 182 -27.68 17.09 -19.82
C GLY A 182 -26.22 17.52 -20.02
N ASP A 183 -25.60 18.14 -19.01
CA ASP A 183 -24.24 18.68 -19.08
C ASP A 183 -23.28 17.92 -18.14
N PRO A 184 -22.39 17.05 -18.66
CA PRO A 184 -21.48 16.28 -17.82
C PRO A 184 -20.50 17.16 -17.03
N TRP A 185 -20.14 18.33 -17.54
CA TRP A 185 -19.15 19.20 -16.88
C TRP A 185 -19.81 20.03 -15.78
N GLY A 186 -20.98 20.62 -16.04
CA GLY A 186 -21.81 21.24 -15.02
C GLY A 186 -22.24 20.25 -13.92
N PHE A 187 -22.60 19.01 -14.27
CA PHE A 187 -22.87 17.95 -13.28
C PHE A 187 -21.64 17.67 -12.43
N ARG A 188 -20.45 17.60 -13.03
CA ARG A 188 -19.20 17.41 -12.30
C ARG A 188 -18.89 18.58 -11.38
N GLU A 189 -19.05 19.82 -11.82
CA GLU A 189 -18.84 21.02 -11.01
C GLU A 189 -19.78 21.05 -9.80
N PHE A 190 -21.07 20.73 -10.00
CA PHE A 190 -22.02 20.51 -8.91
C PHE A 190 -21.56 19.41 -7.94
N VAL A 191 -21.17 18.24 -8.45
CA VAL A 191 -20.74 17.10 -7.63
C VAL A 191 -19.42 17.36 -6.88
N PHE A 192 -18.54 18.20 -7.42
CA PHE A 192 -17.27 18.59 -6.79
C PHE A 192 -17.38 19.76 -5.81
N SER A 193 -18.45 20.55 -5.84
CA SER A 193 -18.68 21.62 -4.85
C SER A 193 -19.21 21.11 -3.51
N LEU A 194 -19.65 19.84 -3.45
CA LEU A 194 -20.10 19.17 -2.24
C LEU A 194 -18.92 18.87 -1.29
N PRO A 195 -19.13 18.94 0.05
CA PRO A 195 -18.13 18.54 1.02
C PRO A 195 -17.77 17.06 0.83
N ILE A 196 -16.52 16.70 1.09
CA ILE A 196 -16.05 15.32 0.98
C ILE A 196 -15.07 14.98 2.10
N ARG A 197 -15.38 13.91 2.85
CA ARG A 197 -14.50 13.32 3.86
C ARG A 197 -13.70 12.19 3.20
N ALA A 198 -14.00 10.92 3.49
CA ALA A 198 -13.48 9.77 2.75
C ALA A 198 -14.44 9.29 1.63
N GLY A 199 -15.09 10.22 0.92
CA GLY A 199 -16.13 9.96 -0.08
C GLY A 199 -15.65 9.75 -1.52
N GLN A 200 -14.34 9.91 -1.79
CA GLN A 200 -13.79 10.19 -3.12
C GLN A 200 -14.16 9.12 -4.16
N MET A 201 -14.02 7.83 -3.81
CA MET A 201 -14.27 6.74 -4.77
C MET A 201 -15.75 6.64 -5.15
N GLN A 202 -16.66 6.97 -4.22
CA GLN A 202 -18.10 7.01 -4.48
C GLN A 202 -18.48 8.23 -5.35
N ARG A 203 -17.79 9.36 -5.20
CA ARG A 203 -17.93 10.52 -6.09
C ARG A 203 -17.55 10.18 -7.52
N GLU A 204 -16.39 9.55 -7.73
CA GLU A 204 -15.95 9.13 -9.07
C GLU A 204 -16.92 8.10 -9.69
N ALA A 205 -17.45 7.17 -8.87
CA ALA A 205 -18.46 6.21 -9.30
C ALA A 205 -19.76 6.89 -9.76
N LEU A 206 -20.26 7.87 -9.01
CA LEU A 206 -21.47 8.62 -9.36
C LEU A 206 -21.34 9.35 -10.70
N LEU A 207 -20.22 10.03 -10.92
CA LEU A 207 -19.93 10.71 -12.19
C LEU A 207 -19.96 9.74 -13.37
N HIS A 208 -19.33 8.57 -13.20
CA HIS A 208 -19.35 7.53 -14.22
C HIS A 208 -20.73 6.90 -14.44
N LEU A 209 -21.54 6.69 -13.40
CA LEU A 209 -22.91 6.16 -13.56
C LEU A 209 -23.80 7.11 -14.36
N VAL A 210 -23.72 8.42 -14.10
CA VAL A 210 -24.57 9.41 -14.73
C VAL A 210 -24.09 9.77 -16.14
N HIS A 211 -22.77 9.96 -16.32
CA HIS A 211 -22.17 10.32 -17.61
C HIS A 211 -20.99 9.39 -18.00
N PRO A 212 -21.24 8.08 -18.25
CA PRO A 212 -20.19 7.11 -18.54
C PRO A 212 -19.43 7.38 -19.86
N ARG A 213 -19.99 8.23 -20.73
CA ARG A 213 -19.31 8.67 -21.96
C ARG A 213 -18.27 9.77 -21.71
N SER A 214 -18.37 10.53 -20.62
CA SER A 214 -17.48 11.66 -20.31
C SER A 214 -16.45 11.32 -19.24
N PHE A 215 -16.81 10.46 -18.28
CA PHE A 215 -15.92 10.02 -17.19
C PHE A 215 -15.54 8.56 -17.39
N GLU A 216 -14.26 8.21 -17.29
CA GLU A 216 -13.80 6.81 -17.35
C GLU A 216 -14.14 6.04 -16.06
N PRO A 217 -14.26 4.69 -16.11
CA PRO A 217 -14.59 3.83 -14.96
C PRO A 217 -13.40 3.66 -13.98
N ILE A 218 -12.79 4.77 -13.55
CA ILE A 218 -11.58 4.84 -12.75
C ILE A 218 -11.93 5.53 -11.42
N LEU A 219 -12.03 4.75 -10.34
CA LEU A 219 -12.48 5.26 -9.04
C LEU A 219 -11.39 5.94 -8.20
N SER A 220 -10.13 5.81 -8.61
CA SER A 220 -8.96 6.30 -7.86
C SER A 220 -8.39 7.56 -8.51
N GLN A 221 -8.43 8.68 -7.80
CA GLN A 221 -7.79 9.93 -8.23
C GLN A 221 -6.27 9.77 -8.42
N LYS A 222 -5.58 8.98 -7.57
CA LYS A 222 -4.15 8.66 -7.77
C LYS A 222 -3.90 7.86 -9.06
N THR A 223 -4.86 7.00 -9.48
CA THR A 223 -4.79 6.29 -10.76
C THR A 223 -5.06 7.22 -11.93
N LYS A 224 -6.05 8.11 -11.82
CA LYS A 224 -6.29 9.18 -12.81
C LYS A 224 -5.01 10.01 -13.03
N GLN A 225 -4.34 10.41 -11.95
CA GLN A 225 -3.10 11.19 -12.03
C GLN A 225 -1.96 10.43 -12.71
N ARG A 226 -1.74 9.15 -12.37
CA ARG A 226 -0.71 8.31 -13.04
C ARG A 226 -0.95 8.19 -14.54
N ILE A 227 -2.21 8.05 -14.98
CA ILE A 227 -2.58 8.00 -16.40
C ILE A 227 -2.32 9.36 -17.07
N ALA A 228 -2.82 10.45 -16.47
CA ALA A 228 -2.63 11.81 -17.00
C ALA A 228 -1.14 12.18 -17.13
N THR A 229 -0.35 11.95 -16.08
CA THR A 229 1.10 12.18 -16.09
C THR A 229 1.82 11.30 -17.12
N ARG A 230 1.48 10.01 -17.23
CA ARG A 230 2.13 9.11 -18.21
C ARG A 230 1.87 9.51 -19.66
N PHE A 231 0.68 10.00 -19.95
CA PHE A 231 0.25 10.38 -21.30
C PHE A 231 0.15 11.91 -21.46
N ALA A 232 0.95 12.69 -20.73
CA ALA A 232 0.90 14.15 -20.76
C ALA A 232 1.12 14.75 -22.17
N GLU A 233 1.95 14.11 -23.01
CA GLU A 233 2.12 14.46 -24.43
C GLU A 233 0.83 14.35 -25.26
N GLN A 234 -0.14 13.56 -24.77
CA GLN A 234 -1.46 13.37 -25.37
C GLN A 234 -2.49 14.37 -24.80
N VAL A 235 -2.09 15.36 -24.00
CA VAL A 235 -3.00 16.36 -23.41
C VAL A 235 -2.67 17.75 -23.98
N SER A 236 -3.64 18.42 -24.61
CA SER A 236 -3.45 19.75 -25.19
C SER A 236 -3.50 20.88 -24.16
N ASN A 237 -4.14 20.67 -23.00
CA ASN A 237 -4.08 21.61 -21.87
C ASN A 237 -3.80 20.87 -20.54
N PRO A 238 -2.53 20.71 -20.12
CA PRO A 238 -2.18 20.04 -18.86
C PRO A 238 -2.66 20.76 -17.58
N GLY A 239 -3.07 22.04 -17.67
CA GLY A 239 -3.70 22.77 -16.58
C GLY A 239 -5.22 22.59 -16.50
N GLU A 240 -5.82 21.86 -17.45
CA GLU A 240 -7.24 21.53 -17.46
C GLU A 240 -7.58 20.51 -16.37
N ASN A 241 -8.85 20.43 -16.00
CA ASN A 241 -9.43 19.36 -15.18
C ASN A 241 -9.00 17.95 -15.64
N ILE A 242 -8.49 17.15 -14.71
CA ILE A 242 -7.98 15.78 -14.93
C ILE A 242 -8.94 14.85 -15.70
N ASP A 243 -10.25 15.01 -15.53
CA ASP A 243 -11.24 14.21 -16.26
C ASP A 243 -11.31 14.57 -17.74
N LYS A 244 -11.12 15.85 -18.09
CA LYS A 244 -10.99 16.30 -19.48
C LYS A 244 -9.67 15.82 -20.08
N GLN A 245 -8.57 15.85 -19.31
CA GLN A 245 -7.28 15.30 -19.76
C GLN A 245 -7.41 13.80 -20.09
N ILE A 246 -8.07 13.03 -19.22
CA ILE A 246 -8.28 11.59 -19.42
C ILE A 246 -9.22 11.31 -20.60
N LEU A 247 -10.25 12.14 -20.83
CA LEU A 247 -11.10 12.03 -22.01
C LEU A 247 -10.30 12.28 -23.31
N GLU A 248 -9.41 13.27 -23.33
CA GLU A 248 -8.54 13.55 -24.48
C GLU A 248 -7.54 12.40 -24.73
N ILE A 249 -6.92 11.87 -23.66
CA ILE A 249 -6.06 10.68 -23.73
C ILE A 249 -6.84 9.49 -24.28
N ARG A 250 -8.07 9.26 -23.79
CA ARG A 250 -8.99 8.23 -24.30
C ARG A 250 -9.23 8.38 -25.80
N GLU A 251 -9.54 9.58 -26.28
CA GLU A 251 -9.80 9.84 -27.71
C GLU A 251 -8.56 9.59 -28.58
N LYS A 252 -7.37 10.01 -28.14
CA LYS A 252 -6.12 9.81 -28.90
C LYS A 252 -5.69 8.35 -28.88
N LEU A 253 -5.71 7.68 -27.73
CA LEU A 253 -5.33 6.27 -27.60
C LEU A 253 -6.32 5.31 -28.29
N SER A 254 -7.59 5.68 -28.47
CA SER A 254 -8.57 4.80 -29.16
C SER A 254 -8.25 4.64 -30.65
N ARG A 255 -7.48 5.56 -31.23
CA ARG A 255 -6.91 5.43 -32.59
C ARG A 255 -5.79 4.38 -32.68
N LEU A 256 -5.16 4.03 -31.56
CA LEU A 256 -4.03 3.10 -31.49
C LEU A 256 -4.45 1.70 -31.02
N TYR A 257 -5.31 1.64 -30.00
CA TYR A 257 -5.72 0.38 -29.36
C TYR A 257 -7.17 -0.02 -29.69
N GLY A 258 -7.81 0.69 -30.62
CA GLY A 258 -9.19 0.51 -31.00
C GLY A 258 -10.20 1.17 -30.06
N GLU A 259 -11.41 1.36 -30.57
CA GLU A 259 -12.56 1.84 -29.81
C GLU A 259 -12.93 0.84 -28.71
N GLY A 260 -12.44 1.09 -27.49
CA GLY A 260 -12.86 0.36 -26.30
C GLY A 260 -11.84 -0.41 -25.51
N PHE A 261 -10.55 -0.18 -25.76
CA PHE A 261 -9.52 -0.59 -24.81
C PHE A 261 -9.87 -0.16 -23.38
N SER A 262 -9.55 -0.98 -22.38
CA SER A 262 -9.53 -0.57 -20.98
C SER A 262 -8.16 0.03 -20.64
N PHE A 263 -8.10 1.09 -19.85
CA PHE A 263 -6.82 1.57 -19.30
C PHE A 263 -6.09 0.48 -18.49
N TYR A 264 -6.83 -0.52 -17.99
CA TYR A 264 -6.29 -1.69 -17.28
C TYR A 264 -5.87 -2.85 -18.20
N ASP A 265 -6.01 -2.75 -19.53
CA ASP A 265 -5.51 -3.77 -20.46
C ASP A 265 -3.98 -3.87 -20.35
N ARG A 266 -3.44 -5.09 -20.29
CA ARG A 266 -2.03 -5.36 -19.94
C ARG A 266 -1.01 -4.50 -20.71
N GLN A 267 -1.26 -4.25 -21.99
CA GLN A 267 -0.37 -3.46 -22.87
C GLN A 267 -0.37 -1.95 -22.55
N ILE A 268 -1.45 -1.43 -21.95
CA ILE A 268 -1.64 -0.01 -21.60
C ILE A 268 -1.34 0.19 -20.12
N ALA A 269 -1.86 -0.71 -19.27
CA ALA A 269 -1.59 -0.78 -17.83
C ALA A 269 -0.09 -0.67 -17.53
N ARG A 270 0.76 -1.46 -18.19
CA ARG A 270 2.23 -1.43 -18.03
C ARG A 270 2.89 -0.08 -18.31
N GLN A 271 2.22 0.84 -19.00
CA GLN A 271 2.79 2.14 -19.34
C GLN A 271 2.63 3.14 -18.19
N TRP A 272 1.49 3.11 -17.48
CA TRP A 272 1.14 4.07 -16.41
C TRP A 272 1.10 3.46 -15.01
N GLN A 273 0.97 2.14 -14.89
CA GLN A 273 1.17 1.44 -13.63
C GLN A 273 2.67 1.32 -13.40
N THR A 274 3.20 2.12 -12.47
CA THR A 274 4.37 1.69 -11.69
C THR A 274 4.10 0.26 -11.21
N ASP A 275 5.01 -0.66 -11.53
CA ASP A 275 4.95 -2.04 -11.06
C ASP A 275 4.88 -2.00 -9.52
N SER A 276 3.89 -2.69 -8.96
CA SER A 276 3.62 -2.78 -7.53
C SER A 276 3.72 -4.22 -7.04
N SER A 277 4.43 -5.06 -7.80
CA SER A 277 4.91 -6.34 -7.31
C SER A 277 6.02 -6.12 -6.29
N ARG A 278 6.15 -7.05 -5.34
CA ARG A 278 7.27 -7.12 -4.38
C ARG A 278 8.65 -7.05 -5.05
N TRP A 279 8.74 -7.58 -6.28
CA TRP A 279 9.94 -7.49 -7.11
C TRP A 279 10.26 -6.06 -7.59
N SER A 280 9.24 -5.24 -7.83
CA SER A 280 9.42 -3.81 -8.14
C SER A 280 10.07 -3.08 -6.98
N ASP A 281 9.54 -3.25 -5.76
CA ASP A 281 10.05 -2.59 -4.57
C ASP A 281 11.48 -3.09 -4.25
N PHE A 282 11.72 -4.40 -4.33
CA PHE A 282 13.04 -4.99 -4.12
C PHE A 282 14.08 -4.48 -5.12
N VAL A 283 13.76 -4.46 -6.43
CA VAL A 283 14.69 -3.96 -7.45
C VAL A 283 14.85 -2.44 -7.37
N GLY A 284 13.80 -1.69 -7.00
CA GLY A 284 13.86 -0.25 -6.77
C GLY A 284 14.85 0.12 -5.67
N TRP A 285 14.77 -0.54 -4.51
CA TRP A 285 15.76 -0.36 -3.43
C TRP A 285 17.13 -0.93 -3.80
N GLY A 286 17.18 -2.09 -4.44
CA GLY A 286 18.42 -2.72 -4.90
C GLY A 286 19.21 -1.83 -5.86
N LYS A 287 18.52 -1.10 -6.75
CA LYS A 287 19.10 -0.11 -7.65
C LYS A 287 19.80 1.03 -6.89
N ARG A 288 19.16 1.58 -5.83
CA ARG A 288 19.77 2.63 -5.00
C ARG A 288 21.10 2.20 -4.37
N PHE A 289 21.20 0.94 -3.96
CA PHE A 289 22.45 0.38 -3.43
C PHE A 289 23.48 0.09 -4.54
N TYR A 290 23.06 -0.39 -5.70
CA TYR A 290 23.97 -0.72 -6.80
C TYR A 290 24.57 0.53 -7.48
N GLU A 291 23.81 1.64 -7.53
CA GLU A 291 24.25 2.93 -8.07
C GLU A 291 25.06 3.76 -7.05
N TRP A 292 25.21 3.31 -5.80
CA TRP A 292 26.05 3.97 -4.80
C TRP A 292 27.54 3.73 -5.08
N GLU A 293 28.34 4.81 -5.08
CA GLU A 293 29.78 4.79 -5.36
C GLU A 293 30.56 3.75 -4.51
N GLY A 294 30.14 3.51 -3.28
CA GLY A 294 30.77 2.54 -2.38
C GLY A 294 30.45 1.07 -2.68
N PHE A 295 29.49 0.74 -3.56
CA PHE A 295 29.02 -0.63 -3.77
C PHE A 295 30.13 -1.57 -4.23
N GLU A 296 30.94 -1.17 -5.20
CA GLU A 296 32.02 -2.02 -5.73
C GLU A 296 32.98 -2.45 -4.62
N LYS A 297 33.44 -1.49 -3.79
CA LYS A 297 34.35 -1.74 -2.68
C LYS A 297 33.67 -2.49 -1.53
N GLY A 298 32.45 -2.07 -1.17
CA GLY A 298 31.70 -2.52 -0.01
C GLY A 298 31.05 -3.90 -0.17
N GLU A 299 30.74 -4.30 -1.40
CA GLU A 299 30.02 -5.55 -1.69
C GLU A 299 30.70 -6.48 -2.70
N ARG A 300 31.74 -6.05 -3.43
CA ARG A 300 32.37 -6.91 -4.45
C ARG A 300 33.87 -7.13 -4.28
N THR A 301 34.68 -6.07 -4.17
CA THR A 301 36.15 -6.17 -4.24
C THR A 301 36.73 -7.18 -3.25
N TYR A 302 36.43 -7.05 -1.96
CA TYR A 302 36.97 -7.95 -0.93
C TYR A 302 36.50 -9.41 -1.09
N LYS A 303 35.29 -9.63 -1.64
CA LYS A 303 34.77 -10.98 -1.92
C LYS A 303 35.56 -11.64 -3.07
N ILE A 304 35.91 -10.87 -4.11
CA ILE A 304 36.79 -11.32 -5.20
C ILE A 304 38.21 -11.61 -4.67
N GLU A 305 38.77 -10.74 -3.83
CA GLU A 305 40.10 -10.93 -3.21
C GLU A 305 40.15 -12.21 -2.36
N ILE A 306 39.16 -12.41 -1.49
CA ILE A 306 39.02 -13.64 -0.68
C ILE A 306 38.84 -14.86 -1.58
N GLY A 307 38.02 -14.77 -2.64
CA GLY A 307 37.86 -15.84 -3.64
C GLY A 307 39.19 -16.20 -4.32
N GLY A 308 40.02 -15.21 -4.66
CA GLY A 308 41.37 -15.40 -5.21
C GLY A 308 42.34 -16.08 -4.24
N LEU A 309 42.30 -15.73 -2.94
CA LEU A 309 43.07 -16.42 -1.90
C LEU A 309 42.62 -17.87 -1.72
N LEU A 310 41.31 -18.12 -1.71
CA LEU A 310 40.73 -19.46 -1.65
C LEU A 310 41.10 -20.30 -2.88
N LYS A 311 41.07 -19.71 -4.07
CA LYS A 311 41.49 -20.35 -5.34
C LYS A 311 42.98 -20.71 -5.32
N THR A 312 43.80 -19.87 -4.71
CA THR A 312 45.24 -20.14 -4.50
C THR A 312 45.45 -21.30 -3.53
N ALA A 313 44.69 -21.37 -2.44
CA ALA A 313 44.71 -22.49 -1.50
C ALA A 313 44.21 -23.81 -2.13
N MET A 314 43.12 -23.75 -2.92
CA MET A 314 42.58 -24.87 -3.68
C MET A 314 43.62 -25.42 -4.66
N LYS A 315 44.25 -24.55 -5.45
CA LYS A 315 45.34 -24.97 -6.34
C LYS A 315 46.50 -25.60 -5.56
N GLY A 316 46.95 -24.98 -4.47
CA GLY A 316 48.02 -25.53 -3.62
C GLY A 316 47.69 -26.94 -3.07
N LEU A 317 46.44 -27.18 -2.66
CA LEU A 317 45.99 -28.48 -2.19
C LEU A 317 45.97 -29.54 -3.32
N LEU A 318 45.45 -29.18 -4.50
CA LEU A 318 45.31 -30.09 -5.64
C LEU A 318 46.67 -30.41 -6.29
N ASP A 319 47.58 -29.43 -6.33
CA ASP A 319 48.96 -29.60 -6.81
C ASP A 319 49.87 -30.31 -5.78
N GLY A 320 49.38 -30.59 -4.57
CA GLY A 320 50.12 -31.33 -3.52
C GLY A 320 51.17 -30.51 -2.76
N ALA A 321 51.05 -29.18 -2.71
CA ALA A 321 52.02 -28.31 -2.05
C ALA A 321 51.91 -28.36 -0.51
N GLU A 322 53.03 -28.58 0.19
CA GLU A 322 53.09 -28.75 1.65
C GLU A 322 52.50 -27.58 2.48
N GLY A 323 52.43 -26.37 1.90
CA GLY A 323 51.96 -25.15 2.58
C GLY A 323 50.49 -24.77 2.32
N TRP A 324 49.65 -25.68 1.82
CA TRP A 324 48.27 -25.35 1.43
C TRP A 324 47.40 -24.85 2.61
N GLN A 325 47.65 -25.34 3.83
CA GLN A 325 46.94 -24.94 5.05
C GLN A 325 47.16 -23.46 5.38
N ASP A 326 48.38 -22.95 5.17
CA ASP A 326 48.71 -21.54 5.38
C ASP A 326 48.07 -20.65 4.31
N LEU A 327 48.05 -21.10 3.05
CA LEU A 327 47.32 -20.41 1.98
C LEU A 327 45.83 -20.32 2.29
N LEU A 328 45.22 -21.40 2.77
CA LEU A 328 43.81 -21.42 3.20
C LEU A 328 43.60 -20.49 4.40
N GLY A 329 44.51 -20.52 5.37
CA GLY A 329 44.51 -19.64 6.55
C GLY A 329 44.53 -18.15 6.20
N ARG A 330 45.20 -17.74 5.11
CA ARG A 330 45.20 -16.33 4.64
C ARG A 330 43.81 -15.85 4.22
N ALA A 331 43.01 -16.69 3.57
CA ALA A 331 41.64 -16.35 3.19
C ALA A 331 40.72 -16.20 4.42
N PHE A 332 40.74 -17.18 5.33
CA PHE A 332 39.93 -17.15 6.55
C PHE A 332 40.29 -16.00 7.50
N ARG A 333 41.57 -15.59 7.52
CA ARG A 333 42.11 -14.50 8.36
C ARG A 333 42.29 -13.19 7.58
N HIS A 334 41.68 -13.05 6.40
CA HIS A 334 41.73 -11.79 5.65
C HIS A 334 41.10 -10.67 6.49
N ARG A 335 41.75 -9.49 6.54
CA ARG A 335 41.34 -8.38 7.43
C ARG A 335 39.90 -7.92 7.18
N ASP A 336 39.45 -8.02 5.93
CA ASP A 336 38.12 -7.60 5.46
C ASP A 336 37.12 -8.78 5.41
N ASN A 337 37.44 -9.96 5.97
CA ASN A 337 36.53 -11.12 5.99
C ASN A 337 35.42 -10.95 7.06
N ASN A 338 34.30 -10.35 6.65
CA ASN A 338 33.03 -10.39 7.37
C ASN A 338 32.12 -11.57 6.95
N LEU A 339 32.52 -12.35 5.93
CA LEU A 339 31.71 -13.41 5.34
C LEU A 339 31.52 -14.60 6.28
N THR A 340 32.52 -14.91 7.10
CA THR A 340 32.50 -16.04 8.05
C THR A 340 32.89 -15.58 9.45
N SER A 341 32.22 -16.13 10.48
CA SER A 341 32.44 -15.68 11.87
C SER A 341 33.73 -16.29 12.43
N TRP A 342 34.44 -15.55 13.30
CA TRP A 342 35.69 -16.05 13.90
C TRP A 342 35.56 -17.43 14.55
N ARG A 343 34.41 -17.73 15.17
CA ARG A 343 34.12 -19.05 15.78
C ARG A 343 34.01 -20.19 14.76
N MET A 344 33.51 -19.90 13.56
CA MET A 344 33.48 -20.86 12.45
C MET A 344 34.89 -21.07 11.90
N ASN A 345 35.63 -19.97 11.71
CA ASN A 345 36.98 -19.97 11.16
C ASN A 345 37.93 -20.75 12.07
N ASP A 346 37.90 -20.47 13.38
CA ASP A 346 38.70 -21.15 14.41
C ASP A 346 38.44 -22.67 14.44
N ARG A 347 37.18 -23.10 14.45
CA ARG A 347 36.82 -24.53 14.42
C ARG A 347 37.29 -25.23 13.16
N PHE A 348 37.10 -24.60 12.00
CA PHE A 348 37.50 -25.20 10.72
C PHE A 348 39.02 -25.24 10.55
N LEU A 349 39.73 -24.16 10.88
CA LEU A 349 41.19 -24.11 10.84
C LEU A 349 41.84 -25.03 11.90
N THR A 350 41.20 -25.23 13.06
CA THR A 350 41.62 -26.22 14.05
C THR A 350 41.52 -27.64 13.50
N PHE A 351 40.44 -27.97 12.77
CA PHE A 351 40.31 -29.25 12.07
C PHE A 351 41.39 -29.42 11.00
N VAL A 352 41.58 -28.42 10.12
CA VAL A 352 42.65 -28.41 9.10
C VAL A 352 44.04 -28.61 9.70
N SER A 353 44.32 -28.03 10.87
CA SER A 353 45.62 -28.15 11.55
C SER A 353 45.81 -29.46 12.31
N LYS A 354 44.75 -30.11 12.81
CA LYS A 354 44.85 -31.35 13.60
C LYS A 354 44.71 -32.61 12.76
N GLU A 355 43.94 -32.55 11.69
CA GLU A 355 43.58 -33.69 10.84
C GLU A 355 43.80 -33.34 9.36
N PRO A 356 45.03 -32.97 8.95
CA PRO A 356 45.30 -32.36 7.64
C PRO A 356 44.90 -33.25 6.46
N GLU A 357 45.13 -34.56 6.51
CA GLU A 357 44.72 -35.49 5.45
C GLU A 357 43.19 -35.60 5.34
N SER A 358 42.48 -35.68 6.46
CA SER A 358 41.01 -35.74 6.46
C SER A 358 40.39 -34.42 5.98
N ALA A 359 41.01 -33.29 6.30
CA ALA A 359 40.63 -31.98 5.80
C ALA A 359 40.92 -31.83 4.29
N ALA A 360 42.08 -32.32 3.83
CA ALA A 360 42.44 -32.40 2.42
C ALA A 360 41.42 -33.22 1.63
N ASP A 361 41.06 -34.41 2.12
CA ASP A 361 40.07 -35.28 1.47
C ASP A 361 38.65 -34.72 1.49
N ALA A 362 38.26 -33.98 2.53
CA ALA A 362 37.01 -33.24 2.52
C ALA A 362 37.04 -32.16 1.42
N LEU A 363 38.07 -31.31 1.39
CA LEU A 363 38.21 -30.22 0.41
C LEU A 363 38.30 -30.72 -1.04
N ARG A 364 39.05 -31.80 -1.30
CA ARG A 364 39.09 -32.47 -2.61
C ARG A 364 37.69 -32.91 -3.07
N ALA A 365 36.86 -33.44 -2.18
CA ALA A 365 35.48 -33.81 -2.52
C ALA A 365 34.59 -32.58 -2.82
N LEU A 366 34.80 -31.46 -2.12
CA LEU A 366 34.06 -30.22 -2.41
C LEU A 366 34.46 -29.59 -3.74
N TRP A 367 35.75 -29.66 -4.09
CA TRP A 367 36.34 -29.05 -5.29
C TRP A 367 36.44 -29.98 -6.50
N ASN A 368 35.98 -31.24 -6.41
CA ASN A 368 35.91 -32.13 -7.57
C ASN A 368 34.91 -31.58 -8.61
N HIS A 369 35.40 -31.19 -9.79
CA HIS A 369 34.57 -30.63 -10.86
C HIS A 369 33.83 -31.67 -11.70
N GLU A 370 34.20 -32.95 -11.61
CA GLU A 370 33.59 -34.05 -12.37
C GLU A 370 32.26 -34.52 -11.76
N GLU A 371 32.00 -34.15 -10.50
CA GLU A 371 30.81 -34.53 -9.74
C GLU A 371 29.74 -33.42 -9.72
N GLU A 372 28.47 -33.81 -9.59
CA GLU A 372 27.39 -32.85 -9.40
C GLU A 372 27.54 -32.08 -8.07
N LEU A 373 27.11 -30.81 -8.07
CA LEU A 373 27.17 -29.93 -6.90
C LEU A 373 26.58 -30.58 -5.63
N ARG A 374 25.48 -31.32 -5.77
CA ARG A 374 24.84 -32.03 -4.65
C ARG A 374 25.71 -33.14 -4.06
N ASN A 375 26.36 -33.94 -4.90
CA ASN A 375 27.25 -35.02 -4.46
C ASN A 375 28.49 -34.46 -3.76
N ARG A 376 29.08 -33.40 -4.31
CA ARG A 376 30.23 -32.68 -3.73
C ARG A 376 29.92 -32.15 -2.34
N LEU A 377 28.78 -31.50 -2.18
CA LEU A 377 28.32 -30.95 -0.89
C LEU A 377 28.05 -32.04 0.14
N SER A 378 27.30 -33.08 -0.23
CA SER A 378 26.98 -34.19 0.65
C SER A 378 28.24 -34.91 1.13
N THR A 379 29.18 -35.17 0.22
CA THR A 379 30.45 -35.85 0.50
C THR A 379 31.38 -34.99 1.36
N PHE A 380 31.48 -33.69 1.11
CA PHE A 380 32.22 -32.77 1.96
C PHE A 380 31.66 -32.74 3.39
N LEU A 381 30.34 -32.56 3.53
CA LEU A 381 29.69 -32.47 4.83
C LEU A 381 29.71 -33.78 5.62
N SER A 382 29.73 -34.94 4.95
CA SER A 382 29.89 -36.23 5.64
C SER A 382 31.30 -36.41 6.23
N ARG A 383 32.34 -35.85 5.59
CA ARG A 383 33.74 -35.91 6.00
C ARG A 383 34.15 -34.91 7.09
N LEU A 384 33.33 -33.89 7.38
CA LEU A 384 33.63 -32.93 8.45
C LEU A 384 33.34 -33.51 9.85
N PRO A 385 34.10 -33.12 10.89
CA PRO A 385 33.75 -33.39 12.28
C PRO A 385 32.49 -32.64 12.73
N GLU A 386 31.71 -33.23 13.64
CA GLU A 386 30.50 -32.59 14.21
C GLU A 386 30.79 -31.25 14.93
N ALA A 387 32.00 -31.07 15.46
CA ALA A 387 32.43 -29.80 16.04
C ALA A 387 32.38 -28.64 15.03
N VAL A 388 32.68 -28.91 13.75
CA VAL A 388 32.66 -27.92 12.65
C VAL A 388 31.22 -27.64 12.20
N LYS A 389 30.35 -28.66 12.17
CA LYS A 389 28.96 -28.55 11.70
C LYS A 389 28.02 -27.79 12.65
N LYS A 390 28.40 -27.62 13.92
CA LYS A 390 27.58 -27.01 14.99
C LYS A 390 27.32 -25.51 14.79
N GLY A 391 26.13 -25.16 14.34
CA GLY A 391 25.56 -23.81 14.46
C GLY A 391 24.43 -23.55 13.44
N PRO A 392 23.48 -22.63 13.72
CA PRO A 392 22.47 -22.23 12.75
C PRO A 392 23.12 -21.73 11.45
N GLY A 393 22.65 -22.22 10.29
CA GLY A 393 23.15 -21.84 8.96
C GLY A 393 24.65 -22.09 8.70
N SER A 394 25.37 -22.75 9.60
CA SER A 394 26.84 -22.78 9.59
C SER A 394 27.43 -23.67 8.49
N ARG A 395 26.72 -24.75 8.12
CA ARG A 395 27.10 -25.69 7.05
C ARG A 395 27.07 -25.02 5.67
N THR A 396 25.91 -24.50 5.25
CA THR A 396 25.75 -23.80 3.96
C THR A 396 26.69 -22.60 3.82
N LYS A 397 26.92 -21.84 4.91
CA LYS A 397 27.83 -20.68 4.89
C LYS A 397 29.30 -21.09 4.67
N LEU A 398 29.77 -22.13 5.37
CA LEU A 398 31.12 -22.66 5.18
C LEU A 398 31.33 -23.25 3.77
N VAL A 399 30.35 -24.03 3.30
CA VAL A 399 30.34 -24.61 1.95
C VAL A 399 30.43 -23.54 0.87
N SER A 400 29.53 -22.55 0.90
CA SER A 400 29.47 -21.49 -0.11
C SER A 400 30.71 -20.59 -0.06
N PHE A 401 31.25 -20.31 1.13
CA PHE A 401 32.55 -19.63 1.26
C PHE A 401 33.66 -20.40 0.53
N LEU A 402 33.81 -21.70 0.81
CA LEU A 402 34.86 -22.52 0.18
C LEU A 402 34.64 -22.72 -1.34
N LEU A 403 33.41 -22.67 -1.84
CA LEU A 403 33.13 -22.72 -3.28
C LEU A 403 33.51 -21.43 -4.03
N MET A 404 33.72 -20.30 -3.36
CA MET A 404 34.29 -19.11 -3.99
C MET A 404 35.70 -19.35 -4.56
N ALA A 405 36.39 -20.43 -4.14
CA ALA A 405 37.65 -20.89 -4.73
C ALA A 405 37.51 -21.33 -6.19
N VAL A 406 36.35 -21.88 -6.56
CA VAL A 406 36.02 -22.26 -7.95
C VAL A 406 35.84 -20.98 -8.76
N ASP A 407 34.80 -20.24 -8.40
CA ASP A 407 34.42 -18.97 -8.99
C ASP A 407 33.46 -18.22 -8.05
N ALA A 408 33.92 -17.11 -7.47
CA ALA A 408 33.11 -16.25 -6.59
C ALA A 408 31.93 -15.57 -7.31
N THR A 409 31.98 -15.42 -8.64
CA THR A 409 30.89 -14.83 -9.45
C THR A 409 29.75 -15.81 -9.72
N GLN A 410 30.03 -17.12 -9.68
CA GLN A 410 29.06 -18.20 -9.92
C GLN A 410 28.59 -18.89 -8.64
N HIS A 411 29.46 -18.91 -7.62
CA HIS A 411 29.24 -19.52 -6.32
C HIS A 411 29.50 -18.51 -5.19
N PRO A 412 28.74 -17.41 -5.10
CA PRO A 412 28.90 -16.44 -4.03
C PRO A 412 28.47 -17.03 -2.67
N ILE A 413 28.90 -16.36 -1.61
CA ILE A 413 28.58 -16.65 -0.21
C ILE A 413 27.06 -16.68 0.05
N CYS A 414 26.59 -17.74 0.71
CA CYS A 414 25.20 -17.90 1.13
C CYS A 414 25.08 -17.77 2.65
N ALA A 415 24.47 -16.68 3.12
CA ALA A 415 24.14 -16.47 4.52
C ALA A 415 22.62 -16.58 4.73
N TYR A 416 22.20 -17.43 5.67
CA TYR A 416 20.78 -17.76 5.84
C TYR A 416 19.88 -16.52 6.06
N THR A 417 20.26 -15.59 6.94
CA THR A 417 19.37 -14.46 7.31
C THR A 417 19.12 -13.48 6.16
N PRO A 418 20.13 -12.96 5.42
CA PRO A 418 19.90 -12.16 4.21
C PRO A 418 19.02 -12.86 3.17
N PHE A 419 19.29 -14.14 2.88
CA PHE A 419 18.51 -14.90 1.90
C PHE A 419 17.06 -15.10 2.34
N ALA A 420 16.83 -15.48 3.60
CA ALA A 420 15.48 -15.63 4.15
C ALA A 420 14.67 -14.33 4.08
N LYS A 421 15.29 -13.19 4.43
CA LYS A 421 14.63 -11.87 4.36
C LYS A 421 14.40 -11.43 2.91
N GLY A 422 15.32 -11.68 2.00
CA GLY A 422 15.13 -11.41 0.58
C GLY A 422 13.99 -12.21 -0.04
N ILE A 423 13.88 -13.50 0.29
CA ILE A 423 12.79 -14.39 -0.14
C ILE A 423 11.43 -13.87 0.39
N GLU A 424 11.37 -13.45 1.65
CA GLU A 424 10.19 -12.83 2.26
C GLU A 424 9.79 -11.54 1.53
N LEU A 425 10.73 -10.60 1.37
CA LEU A 425 10.50 -9.30 0.76
C LEU A 425 10.07 -9.40 -0.71
N THR A 426 10.67 -10.30 -1.49
CA THR A 426 10.33 -10.54 -2.90
C THR A 426 9.08 -11.41 -3.09
N GLY A 427 8.71 -12.21 -2.09
CA GLY A 427 7.67 -13.24 -2.21
C GLY A 427 8.11 -14.45 -3.06
N TYR A 428 9.42 -14.69 -3.20
CA TYR A 428 9.94 -15.91 -3.84
C TYR A 428 9.52 -17.15 -3.04
N SER A 429 9.40 -18.31 -3.71
CA SER A 429 8.95 -19.53 -3.03
C SER A 429 10.02 -20.02 -2.04
N PRO A 430 9.69 -20.21 -0.75
CA PRO A 430 10.67 -20.65 0.25
C PRO A 430 11.09 -22.11 0.01
N VAL A 431 12.34 -22.43 0.37
CA VAL A 431 12.85 -23.80 0.34
C VAL A 431 12.09 -24.70 1.32
N SER A 432 11.99 -25.99 1.01
CA SER A 432 11.33 -26.98 1.88
C SER A 432 11.98 -27.04 3.27
N LYS A 433 11.16 -27.10 4.34
CA LYS A 433 11.65 -27.31 5.72
C LYS A 433 12.37 -28.65 5.94
N LYS A 434 12.28 -29.58 4.98
CA LYS A 434 12.97 -30.88 4.98
C LYS A 434 14.22 -30.90 4.08
N ALA A 435 14.56 -29.78 3.43
CA ALA A 435 15.66 -29.72 2.47
C ALA A 435 17.02 -30.00 3.12
N ASP A 436 17.89 -30.68 2.40
CA ASP A 436 19.29 -30.86 2.76
C ASP A 436 20.14 -29.60 2.46
N ASP A 437 21.39 -29.56 2.95
CA ASP A 437 22.27 -28.39 2.77
C ASP A 437 22.56 -28.06 1.29
N ALA A 438 22.47 -29.04 0.38
CA ALA A 438 22.69 -28.85 -1.05
C ALA A 438 21.45 -28.33 -1.75
N GLU A 439 20.26 -28.85 -1.41
CA GLU A 439 18.98 -28.30 -1.86
C GLU A 439 18.81 -26.84 -1.40
N ILE A 440 19.22 -26.51 -0.17
CA ILE A 440 19.24 -25.13 0.34
C ILE A 440 20.19 -24.24 -0.48
N TYR A 441 21.40 -24.72 -0.82
CA TYR A 441 22.34 -23.91 -1.61
C TYR A 441 21.93 -23.78 -3.09
N GLN A 442 21.37 -24.83 -3.70
CA GLN A 442 20.83 -24.78 -5.05
C GLN A 442 19.62 -23.83 -5.13
N HIS A 443 18.74 -23.85 -4.14
CA HIS A 443 17.63 -22.89 -4.01
C HIS A 443 18.15 -21.45 -3.88
N ALA A 444 19.18 -21.23 -3.07
CA ALA A 444 19.83 -19.92 -2.94
C ALA A 444 20.41 -19.42 -4.28
N LEU A 445 21.09 -20.28 -5.05
CA LEU A 445 21.59 -19.91 -6.38
C LEU A 445 20.44 -19.58 -7.35
N GLY A 446 19.37 -20.38 -7.35
CA GLY A 446 18.17 -20.12 -8.17
C GLY A 446 17.43 -18.83 -7.78
N PHE A 447 17.49 -18.41 -6.51
CA PHE A 447 16.99 -17.11 -6.07
C PHE A 447 17.85 -15.95 -6.59
N LEU A 448 19.18 -16.10 -6.61
CA LEU A 448 20.07 -15.11 -7.24
C LEU A 448 19.83 -14.99 -8.74
N ASP A 449 19.59 -16.11 -9.44
CA ASP A 449 19.24 -16.12 -10.86
C ASP A 449 17.90 -15.40 -11.13
N GLU A 450 16.91 -15.57 -10.26
CA GLU A 450 15.65 -14.83 -10.36
C GLU A 450 15.85 -13.33 -10.03
N ILE A 451 16.73 -12.96 -9.08
CA ILE A 451 17.12 -11.56 -8.86
C ILE A 451 17.73 -10.95 -10.13
N LEU A 452 18.68 -11.63 -10.78
CA LEU A 452 19.29 -11.17 -12.04
C LEU A 452 18.24 -10.90 -13.12
N LYS A 453 17.33 -11.86 -13.32
CA LYS A 453 16.23 -11.76 -14.27
C LYS A 453 15.26 -10.62 -13.94
N GLN A 454 14.79 -10.52 -12.70
CA GLN A 454 13.83 -9.50 -12.28
C GLN A 454 14.45 -8.09 -12.28
N ALA A 455 15.77 -7.97 -12.08
CA ALA A 455 16.53 -6.74 -12.20
C ALA A 455 16.61 -6.27 -13.68
N SER A 456 17.04 -7.13 -14.60
CA SER A 456 17.12 -6.81 -16.03
C SER A 456 15.75 -6.50 -16.64
N GLU A 457 14.70 -7.26 -16.28
CA GLU A 457 13.29 -6.98 -16.65
C GLU A 457 12.80 -5.58 -16.20
N ARG A 458 13.52 -4.91 -15.28
CA ARG A 458 13.23 -3.57 -14.75
C ARG A 458 14.34 -2.54 -15.01
N GLY A 459 15.30 -2.86 -15.88
CA GLY A 459 16.36 -1.92 -16.29
C GLY A 459 17.45 -1.71 -15.23
N LEU A 460 17.75 -2.73 -14.42
CA LEU A 460 18.94 -2.82 -13.57
C LEU A 460 19.83 -3.97 -14.07
N GLU A 461 20.94 -3.64 -14.73
CA GLU A 461 21.87 -4.62 -15.27
C GLU A 461 22.98 -4.97 -14.25
N LEU A 462 22.87 -6.16 -13.67
CA LEU A 462 23.83 -6.73 -12.73
C LEU A 462 24.78 -7.68 -13.48
N ARG A 463 26.08 -7.68 -13.17
CA ARG A 463 27.09 -8.43 -13.96
C ARG A 463 26.96 -9.94 -13.82
N ASP A 464 26.66 -10.42 -12.61
CA ASP A 464 26.68 -11.84 -12.24
C ASP A 464 26.00 -12.10 -10.88
N ARG A 465 25.98 -13.35 -10.42
CA ARG A 465 25.37 -13.72 -9.13
C ARG A 465 26.04 -13.06 -7.93
N LEU A 466 27.29 -12.61 -8.03
CA LEU A 466 27.95 -11.89 -6.93
C LEU A 466 27.40 -10.47 -6.78
N ASP A 467 27.06 -9.81 -7.89
CA ASP A 467 26.30 -8.54 -7.84
C ASP A 467 24.89 -8.75 -7.28
N ALA A 468 24.18 -9.79 -7.73
CA ALA A 468 22.87 -10.14 -7.17
C ALA A 468 22.93 -10.45 -5.67
N GLN A 469 23.98 -11.15 -5.22
CA GLN A 469 24.24 -11.41 -3.81
C GLN A 469 24.61 -10.14 -3.04
N GLY A 470 25.39 -9.24 -3.64
CA GLY A 470 25.69 -7.91 -3.10
C GLY A 470 24.43 -7.06 -2.92
N VAL A 471 23.58 -6.94 -3.94
CA VAL A 471 22.31 -6.22 -3.87
C VAL A 471 21.38 -6.83 -2.80
N LEU A 472 21.26 -8.15 -2.76
CA LEU A 472 20.50 -8.87 -1.72
C LEU A 472 21.03 -8.56 -0.32
N TRP A 473 22.35 -8.59 -0.14
CA TRP A 473 22.99 -8.26 1.12
C TRP A 473 22.73 -6.81 1.51
N SER A 474 22.92 -5.86 0.59
CA SER A 474 22.70 -4.44 0.84
C SER A 474 21.27 -4.14 1.29
N VAL A 475 20.27 -4.66 0.55
CA VAL A 475 18.85 -4.45 0.86
C VAL A 475 18.45 -5.05 2.20
N THR A 476 19.08 -6.16 2.63
CA THR A 476 18.65 -6.91 3.83
C THR A 476 19.55 -6.73 5.06
N HIS A 477 20.74 -6.13 4.91
CA HIS A 477 21.74 -6.07 5.98
C HIS A 477 22.23 -4.66 6.34
N TYR A 478 22.25 -3.68 5.43
CA TYR A 478 22.60 -2.32 5.84
C TYR A 478 21.52 -1.74 6.75
N GLU A 479 21.93 -1.26 7.92
CA GLU A 479 21.08 -0.64 8.93
C GLU A 479 20.97 0.88 8.70
N ALA A 480 20.07 1.55 9.44
CA ALA A 480 19.77 2.97 9.27
C ALA A 480 21.01 3.89 9.35
N ASP A 481 21.99 3.52 10.16
CA ASP A 481 23.18 4.33 10.48
C ASP A 481 24.40 4.02 9.57
N TRP A 482 24.24 3.13 8.60
CA TRP A 482 25.29 2.77 7.63
C TRP A 482 25.15 3.55 6.31
N ALA A 483 26.27 3.93 5.72
CA ALA A 483 26.28 4.45 4.34
C ALA A 483 25.90 3.31 3.37
N PRO A 484 25.03 3.54 2.36
CA PRO A 484 24.45 4.83 1.97
C PRO A 484 23.16 5.24 2.72
N VAL A 485 22.52 4.34 3.46
CA VAL A 485 21.20 4.53 4.08
C VAL A 485 21.15 5.74 5.02
N LYS A 486 22.20 5.96 5.81
CA LYS A 486 22.33 7.10 6.73
C LYS A 486 22.37 8.46 6.01
N ASP A 487 22.90 8.45 4.79
CA ASP A 487 23.19 9.63 3.96
C ASP A 487 21.99 9.96 3.04
N TRP A 488 20.95 9.12 3.02
CA TRP A 488 19.70 9.38 2.33
C TRP A 488 18.83 10.42 3.06
N PRO A 489 17.97 11.16 2.33
CA PRO A 489 16.94 12.00 2.94
C PRO A 489 16.09 11.19 3.94
N GLU A 490 15.69 11.82 5.04
CA GLU A 490 14.98 11.14 6.13
C GLU A 490 13.70 10.41 5.68
N GLU A 491 12.92 11.01 4.78
CA GLU A 491 11.75 10.39 4.15
C GLU A 491 12.09 9.11 3.39
N GLU A 492 13.19 9.12 2.62
CA GLU A 492 13.65 7.99 1.81
C GLU A 492 14.22 6.87 2.69
N ARG A 493 15.01 7.23 3.71
CA ARG A 493 15.48 6.29 4.75
C ARG A 493 14.31 5.62 5.48
N ASN A 494 13.31 6.40 5.90
CA ASN A 494 12.13 5.88 6.58
C ASN A 494 11.28 5.01 5.66
N ALA A 495 11.15 5.35 4.37
CA ALA A 495 10.47 4.51 3.39
C ALA A 495 11.17 3.15 3.18
N PHE A 496 12.50 3.12 3.16
CA PHE A 496 13.27 1.87 3.07
C PHE A 496 13.11 0.98 4.31
N LEU A 497 13.20 1.57 5.50
CA LEU A 497 13.03 0.84 6.76
C LEU A 497 11.60 0.30 6.92
N ARG A 498 10.58 1.07 6.49
CA ARG A 498 9.17 0.61 6.42
C ARG A 498 9.00 -0.55 5.44
N TYR A 499 9.63 -0.48 4.25
CA TYR A 499 9.60 -1.56 3.27
C TYR A 499 10.22 -2.87 3.81
N ARG A 500 11.32 -2.77 4.57
CA ARG A 500 11.91 -3.93 5.26
C ARG A 500 11.07 -4.45 6.42
N GLY A 501 10.21 -3.61 7.00
CA GLY A 501 9.52 -3.89 8.26
C GLY A 501 10.41 -3.71 9.49
N ASP A 502 11.51 -2.95 9.36
CA ASP A 502 12.45 -2.66 10.46
C ASP A 502 11.91 -1.56 11.38
N ILE A 503 11.11 -0.65 10.82
CA ILE A 503 10.20 0.21 11.56
C ILE A 503 8.78 -0.18 11.17
N GLU A 504 7.90 -0.34 12.16
CA GLU A 504 6.48 -0.58 11.90
C GLU A 504 5.88 0.58 11.10
N ILE A 505 4.72 0.33 10.51
CA ILE A 505 3.83 1.40 10.08
C ILE A 505 3.37 2.15 11.35
N ARG A 506 4.19 3.11 11.78
CA ARG A 506 3.63 4.38 12.18
C ARG A 506 2.82 4.85 10.98
N GLU A 507 1.51 4.63 11.06
CA GLU A 507 0.61 5.71 10.78
C GLU A 507 0.97 6.81 11.80
N GLU A 508 2.05 7.54 11.50
CA GLU A 508 1.87 8.96 11.26
C GLU A 508 0.70 9.04 10.28
N ILE A 509 -0.49 9.02 10.89
CA ILE A 509 -1.58 9.83 10.39
C ILE A 509 -0.95 11.23 10.45
N GLU A 510 -0.31 11.63 9.34
CA GLU A 510 -0.61 12.91 8.75
C GLU A 510 -2.14 12.96 8.65
N GLN A 511 -2.75 13.27 9.80
CA GLN A 511 -3.89 14.15 9.81
C GLN A 511 -3.28 15.37 9.15
N GLU A 512 -3.54 15.55 7.86
CA GLU A 512 -3.67 16.90 7.31
C GLU A 512 -4.62 17.57 8.32
N GLU A 513 -4.02 18.29 9.26
CA GLU A 513 -4.77 18.85 10.38
C GLU A 513 -5.84 19.72 9.73
N PRO A 514 -7.15 19.43 9.93
CA PRO A 514 -8.16 20.32 9.42
C PRO A 514 -7.82 21.67 10.03
N PRO A 515 -7.53 22.71 9.22
CA PRO A 515 -7.00 23.96 9.74
C PRO A 515 -7.96 24.44 10.81
N LEU A 516 -7.46 24.63 12.04
CA LEU A 516 -8.28 24.96 13.19
C LEU A 516 -8.92 26.33 12.93
N THR A 517 -10.14 26.30 12.39
CA THR A 517 -10.88 27.44 11.85
C THR A 517 -11.47 28.28 12.99
N GLY A 518 -10.57 28.93 13.72
CA GLY A 518 -10.88 29.79 14.85
C GLY A 518 -9.59 30.24 15.54
N GLY A 519 -9.58 31.51 15.97
CA GLY A 519 -8.55 32.00 16.89
C GLY A 519 -8.55 31.21 18.20
N VAL A 520 -7.49 31.35 19.00
CA VAL A 520 -7.49 30.78 20.35
C VAL A 520 -8.62 31.44 21.15
N PRO A 521 -9.54 30.67 21.78
CA PRO A 521 -10.61 31.23 22.59
C PRO A 521 -10.07 32.19 23.65
N GLY A 522 -10.68 33.37 23.78
CA GLY A 522 -10.24 34.41 24.71
C GLY A 522 -10.72 34.19 26.14
N SER A 523 -11.69 33.29 26.34
CA SER A 523 -12.39 33.05 27.59
C SER A 523 -12.74 31.57 27.78
N LEU A 524 -13.04 31.15 29.03
CA LEU A 524 -13.47 29.77 29.30
C LEU A 524 -14.88 29.51 28.73
N GLU A 525 -15.69 30.55 28.65
CA GLU A 525 -17.05 30.56 28.13
C GLU A 525 -17.04 30.28 26.60
N GLU A 526 -16.12 30.92 25.86
CA GLU A 526 -15.87 30.60 24.44
C GLU A 526 -15.33 29.19 24.26
N LEU A 527 -14.40 28.73 25.13
CA LEU A 527 -13.85 27.38 25.06
C LEU A 527 -14.90 26.31 25.36
N ALA A 528 -15.81 26.55 26.30
CA ALA A 528 -16.92 25.64 26.62
C ALA A 528 -17.86 25.48 25.43
N SER A 529 -18.23 26.60 24.79
CA SER A 529 -19.03 26.63 23.56
C SER A 529 -18.36 25.87 22.41
N ALA A 530 -17.07 26.13 22.16
CA ALA A 530 -16.30 25.46 21.11
C ALA A 530 -16.10 23.95 21.34
N LEU A 531 -16.08 23.51 22.59
CA LEU A 531 -15.96 22.09 22.97
C LEU A 531 -17.32 21.38 23.14
N PHE A 532 -18.45 22.08 22.97
CA PHE A 532 -19.79 21.60 23.31
C PHE A 532 -19.92 21.07 24.75
N LEU A 533 -19.15 21.65 25.67
CA LEU A 533 -19.17 21.34 27.10
C LEU A 533 -19.98 22.39 27.86
N SER A 534 -20.58 21.99 29.00
CA SER A 534 -21.23 22.97 29.87
C SER A 534 -20.19 23.84 30.58
N GLU A 535 -20.47 25.14 30.66
CA GLU A 535 -19.59 26.11 31.34
C GLU A 535 -19.27 25.72 32.80
N PRO A 536 -20.22 25.22 33.64
CA PRO A 536 -19.90 24.79 35.00
C PRO A 536 -18.89 23.65 35.05
N TYR A 537 -18.97 22.68 34.13
CA TYR A 537 -18.04 21.56 34.03
C TYR A 537 -16.64 22.01 33.60
N LEU A 538 -16.55 22.97 32.67
CA LEU A 538 -15.25 23.52 32.28
C LEU A 538 -14.61 24.40 33.37
N ARG A 539 -15.41 25.13 34.16
CA ARG A 539 -14.92 25.84 35.36
C ARG A 539 -14.44 24.89 36.45
N GLU A 540 -15.08 23.73 36.60
CA GLU A 540 -14.62 22.68 37.51
C GLU A 540 -13.26 22.11 37.04
N ILE A 541 -13.11 21.83 35.73
CA ILE A 541 -11.83 21.44 35.11
C ILE A 541 -10.72 22.48 35.36
N ASP A 542 -10.99 23.76 35.09
CA ASP A 542 -10.01 24.84 35.30
C ASP A 542 -9.58 24.97 36.76
N LYS A 543 -10.54 24.88 37.69
CA LYS A 543 -10.27 24.86 39.13
C LYS A 543 -9.42 23.65 39.53
N LEU A 544 -9.81 22.44 39.13
CA LEU A 544 -9.10 21.22 39.48
C LEU A 544 -7.67 21.21 38.91
N LEU A 545 -7.46 21.72 37.69
CA LEU A 545 -6.12 21.83 37.11
C LEU A 545 -5.24 22.82 37.87
N LYS A 546 -5.79 23.97 38.28
CA LYS A 546 -5.08 24.96 39.12
C LYS A 546 -4.77 24.44 40.53
N ASP A 547 -5.72 23.73 41.14
CA ASP A 547 -5.59 23.20 42.51
C ASP A 547 -4.69 21.96 42.59
N LYS A 548 -4.58 21.15 41.51
CA LYS A 548 -3.89 19.85 41.52
C LYS A 548 -2.69 19.72 40.60
N GLY A 549 -2.57 20.54 39.55
CA GLY A 549 -1.49 20.48 38.56
C GLY A 549 -1.67 19.44 37.44
N GLN A 550 -2.55 18.45 37.62
CA GLN A 550 -2.84 17.42 36.62
C GLN A 550 -4.32 16.99 36.63
N LEU A 551 -4.78 16.44 35.51
CA LEU A 551 -6.13 15.89 35.32
C LEU A 551 -6.06 14.56 34.56
N ILE A 552 -7.00 13.66 34.85
CA ILE A 552 -7.21 12.41 34.09
C ILE A 552 -8.63 12.43 33.54
N PHE A 553 -8.75 12.60 32.22
CA PHE A 553 -10.02 12.36 31.52
C PHE A 553 -10.19 10.86 31.31
N TYR A 554 -11.14 10.25 32.03
CA TYR A 554 -11.52 8.84 31.87
C TYR A 554 -12.85 8.71 31.12
N GLY A 555 -13.04 7.60 30.40
CA GLY A 555 -14.29 7.33 29.66
C GLY A 555 -14.08 6.49 28.39
N PRO A 556 -15.16 6.00 27.74
CA PRO A 556 -15.09 5.13 26.57
C PRO A 556 -14.28 5.72 25.40
N PRO A 557 -13.61 4.92 24.55
CA PRO A 557 -12.98 5.45 23.33
C PRO A 557 -14.02 6.18 22.45
N GLY A 558 -13.58 7.19 21.70
CA GLY A 558 -14.47 8.04 20.88
C GLY A 558 -14.93 9.34 21.56
N THR A 559 -15.14 9.37 22.88
CA THR A 559 -15.81 10.49 23.62
C THR A 559 -15.01 11.80 23.75
N GLY A 560 -14.31 12.26 22.72
CA GLY A 560 -13.67 13.59 22.66
C GLY A 560 -12.51 13.86 23.62
N LYS A 561 -12.14 12.94 24.53
CA LYS A 561 -11.11 13.18 25.59
C LYS A 561 -9.79 13.75 25.05
N THR A 562 -9.24 13.17 24.00
CA THR A 562 -8.01 13.63 23.35
C THR A 562 -8.20 14.95 22.59
N TYR A 563 -9.42 15.32 22.24
CA TYR A 563 -9.75 16.63 21.65
C TYR A 563 -9.87 17.71 22.74
N VAL A 564 -10.67 17.46 23.78
CA VAL A 564 -10.82 18.34 24.96
C VAL A 564 -9.46 18.64 25.61
N ALA A 565 -8.61 17.62 25.82
CA ALA A 565 -7.27 17.82 26.37
C ALA A 565 -6.36 18.66 25.44
N ARG A 566 -6.50 18.54 24.11
CA ARG A 566 -5.73 19.32 23.14
C ARG A 566 -6.15 20.79 23.09
N GLU A 567 -7.45 21.09 23.12
CA GLU A 567 -7.93 22.47 23.12
C GLU A 567 -7.72 23.15 24.48
N LEU A 568 -7.85 22.43 25.62
CA LEU A 568 -7.42 22.95 26.92
C LEU A 568 -5.92 23.31 26.91
N ALA A 569 -5.06 22.40 26.42
CA ALA A 569 -3.63 22.68 26.29
C ALA A 569 -3.36 23.87 25.35
N ARG A 570 -4.10 24.01 24.24
CA ARG A 570 -4.00 25.13 23.29
C ARG A 570 -4.45 26.46 23.93
N PHE A 571 -5.50 26.45 24.73
CA PHE A 571 -6.00 27.60 25.47
C PHE A 571 -4.96 28.09 26.50
N TYR A 572 -4.49 27.20 27.38
CA TYR A 572 -3.49 27.56 28.39
C TYR A 572 -2.11 27.89 27.78
N SER A 573 -1.73 27.29 26.65
CA SER A 573 -0.48 27.63 25.94
C SER A 573 -0.59 28.87 25.04
N GLN A 574 -1.76 29.51 24.95
CA GLN A 574 -2.05 30.62 24.03
C GLN A 574 -1.70 30.28 22.57
N GLY A 575 -1.96 29.03 22.15
CA GLY A 575 -1.65 28.52 20.83
C GLY A 575 -0.18 28.20 20.56
N ARG A 576 0.73 28.38 21.52
CA ARG A 576 2.15 28.04 21.34
C ARG A 576 2.33 26.52 21.27
N ALA A 577 2.75 26.02 20.11
CA ALA A 577 2.96 24.59 19.88
C ALA A 577 4.13 24.03 20.71
N SER A 578 5.23 24.78 20.85
CA SER A 578 6.41 24.38 21.63
C SER A 578 6.20 24.31 23.14
N ALA A 579 5.06 24.79 23.65
CA ALA A 579 4.71 24.77 25.07
C ALA A 579 3.81 23.57 25.44
N LYS A 580 3.64 22.59 24.55
CA LYS A 580 2.90 21.34 24.80
C LYS A 580 3.60 20.15 24.13
N THR A 581 3.53 18.99 24.77
CA THR A 581 3.95 17.71 24.21
C THR A 581 2.82 16.71 24.42
N ILE A 582 2.48 15.94 23.40
CA ILE A 582 1.47 14.88 23.48
C ILE A 582 2.19 13.55 23.49
N VAL A 583 1.89 12.72 24.49
CA VAL A 583 2.47 11.37 24.65
C VAL A 583 1.32 10.37 24.82
N GLN A 584 1.42 9.22 24.15
CA GLN A 584 0.48 8.12 24.30
C GLN A 584 1.22 6.90 24.85
N PHE A 585 0.81 6.42 26.02
CA PHE A 585 1.42 5.26 26.65
C PHE A 585 0.94 3.95 26.01
N HIS A 586 1.83 2.97 25.96
CA HIS A 586 1.57 1.60 25.53
C HIS A 586 2.27 0.61 26.48
N PRO A 587 1.94 -0.70 26.50
CA PRO A 587 2.51 -1.65 27.45
C PRO A 587 4.05 -1.75 27.44
N SER A 588 4.70 -1.44 26.30
CA SER A 588 6.15 -1.40 26.16
C SER A 588 6.79 -0.05 26.50
N TYR A 589 6.05 0.91 27.06
CA TYR A 589 6.54 2.26 27.39
C TYR A 589 7.13 2.23 28.81
N ALA A 590 8.44 2.34 28.94
CA ALA A 590 9.12 2.15 30.22
C ALA A 590 9.35 3.48 30.96
N TYR A 591 9.77 3.41 32.23
CA TYR A 591 10.20 4.60 32.99
C TYR A 591 11.36 5.32 32.26
N GLU A 592 12.26 4.51 31.70
CA GLU A 592 13.45 4.90 30.95
C GLU A 592 13.15 5.62 29.62
N ASP A 593 11.91 5.55 29.12
CA ASP A 593 11.45 6.30 27.94
C ASP A 593 10.72 7.60 28.30
N PHE A 594 10.18 7.70 29.53
CA PHE A 594 9.30 8.81 29.92
C PHE A 594 9.95 9.84 30.85
N VAL A 595 10.81 9.40 31.78
CA VAL A 595 11.35 10.25 32.85
C VAL A 595 12.84 10.48 32.62
N GLU A 596 13.64 9.43 32.77
CA GLU A 596 15.08 9.42 32.49
C GLU A 596 15.53 7.98 32.30
N GLY A 597 16.44 7.75 31.34
CA GLY A 597 16.90 6.40 31.03
C GLY A 597 18.25 6.41 30.33
N ILE A 598 19.07 5.41 30.63
CA ILE A 598 20.31 5.20 29.89
C ILE A 598 19.93 4.64 28.52
N ARG A 599 20.01 5.52 27.51
CA ARG A 599 19.88 5.19 26.09
C ARG A 599 21.26 5.37 25.44
N PRO A 600 21.70 4.46 24.55
CA PRO A 600 22.96 4.62 23.86
C PRO A 600 22.89 5.85 22.94
N LEU A 601 23.67 6.87 23.26
CA LEU A 601 23.86 8.06 22.44
C LEU A 601 25.26 7.96 21.79
N VAL A 602 25.30 7.95 20.46
CA VAL A 602 26.58 7.95 19.73
C VAL A 602 27.14 9.38 19.73
N ALA A 603 28.09 9.64 20.62
CA ALA A 603 28.91 10.85 20.59
C ALA A 603 30.21 10.56 19.81
N ASP A 604 30.47 11.36 18.77
CA ASP A 604 31.71 11.35 17.97
C ASP A 604 32.15 9.99 17.39
N GLY A 605 31.19 9.19 16.91
CA GLY A 605 31.43 8.15 15.90
C GLY A 605 32.36 6.99 16.34
N ARG A 606 32.14 6.44 17.54
CA ARG A 606 32.75 5.20 18.03
C ARG A 606 31.74 4.28 18.70
#